data_AF-A0A4R5BFU0-F1
#
_entry.id   AF-A0A4R5BFU0-F1
#
_cell.length_a   1.000
_cell.length_b   1.000
_cell.length_c   1.000
_cell.angle_alpha   90.00
_cell.angle_beta   90.00
_cell.angle_gamma   90.00
#
_symmetry.space_group_name_H-M   'P 1'
#
loop_
_entity.id
_entity.type
_entity.pdbx_description
1 polymer ?
#
loop_
_entity_poly.entity_id
_entity_poly.type
_entity_poly.pdbx_seq_one_letter_code
_entity_poly.pdbx_strand_id
1 'polypeptide(L)' 'MKLADDIAVQFRHYPPRAAAASIANHIRQFWDPRMCSQLKTQVEEDGADCDPNVIAAVQLLNAPER' A
#
# COMPACT_ATOMS: atom_id res chain seq x y z
N MET A 1 -7.26 -7.25 -4.60
CA MET A 1 -8.27 -6.33 -4.00
C MET A 1 -8.47 -5.12 -4.91
N LYS A 2 -9.70 -4.79 -5.34
CA LYS A 2 -9.92 -3.59 -6.16
C LYS A 2 -9.59 -2.27 -5.44
N LEU A 3 -9.75 -2.20 -4.11
CA LEU A 3 -9.57 -0.95 -3.37
C LEU A 3 -8.10 -0.48 -3.31
N ALA A 4 -7.15 -1.39 -3.06
CA ALA A 4 -5.73 -1.05 -3.02
C ALA A 4 -5.18 -0.68 -4.40
N ASP A 5 -5.64 -1.38 -5.43
CA ASP A 5 -5.31 -1.11 -6.83
C ASP A 5 -5.84 0.26 -7.27
N ASP A 6 -7.09 0.58 -6.94
CA ASP A 6 -7.72 1.85 -7.29
C ASP A 6 -7.00 3.04 -6.63
N ILE A 7 -6.59 2.87 -5.37
CA ILE A 7 -5.72 3.83 -4.66
C ILE A 7 -4.39 3.97 -5.41
N ALA A 8 -3.72 2.87 -5.78
CA ALA A 8 -2.46 2.94 -6.53
C ALA A 8 -2.60 3.70 -7.85
N VAL A 9 -3.71 3.49 -8.57
CA VAL A 9 -4.04 4.22 -9.80
C VAL A 9 -4.21 5.72 -9.56
N GLN A 10 -4.84 6.14 -8.45
CA GLN A 10 -4.93 7.57 -8.11
C GLN A 10 -3.55 8.20 -7.89
N PHE A 11 -2.63 7.47 -7.26
CA PHE A 11 -1.30 7.98 -6.92
C PHE A 11 -0.25 7.76 -8.01
N ARG A 12 -0.59 7.12 -9.15
CA ARG A 12 0.35 6.86 -10.27
C ARG A 12 1.00 8.11 -10.87
N HIS A 13 0.38 9.28 -10.69
CA HIS A 13 0.87 10.56 -11.18
C HIS A 13 1.99 11.14 -10.31
N TYR A 14 2.18 10.60 -9.10
CA TYR A 14 3.28 10.97 -8.22
C TYR A 14 4.54 10.16 -8.52
N PRO A 15 5.74 10.69 -8.21
CA PRO A 15 6.95 9.89 -8.28
C PRO A 15 6.82 8.69 -7.33
N PRO A 16 7.34 7.50 -7.69
CA PRO A 16 7.03 6.23 -7.02
C PRO A 16 7.29 6.24 -5.51
N ARG A 17 8.35 6.94 -5.07
CA ARG A 17 8.66 7.11 -3.64
C ARG A 17 7.62 7.94 -2.89
N ALA A 18 7.10 9.00 -3.52
CA ALA A 18 6.05 9.83 -2.93
C ALA A 18 4.69 9.11 -2.99
N ALA A 19 4.40 8.42 -4.09
CA ALA A 19 3.20 7.60 -4.23
C ALA A 19 3.09 6.57 -3.11
N ALA A 20 4.14 5.76 -2.90
CA ALA A 20 4.16 4.75 -1.83
C ALA A 20 3.93 5.35 -0.43
N ALA A 21 4.57 6.49 -0.13
CA ALA A 21 4.38 7.18 1.15
C ALA A 21 2.97 7.73 1.33
N SER A 22 2.40 8.35 0.29
CA SER A 22 1.02 8.84 0.30
C SER A 22 0.01 7.71 0.44
N ILE A 23 0.20 6.59 -0.26
CA ILE A 23 -0.64 5.39 -0.16
C ILE A 23 -0.57 4.81 1.26
N ALA A 24 0.63 4.62 1.82
CA ALA A 24 0.80 4.10 3.17
C ALA A 24 0.12 5.00 4.22
N ASN A 25 0.28 6.32 4.10
CA ASN A 25 -0.38 7.27 4.99
C ASN A 25 -1.90 7.27 4.84
N HIS A 26 -2.42 7.18 3.60
CA HIS A 26 -3.85 7.07 3.34
C HIS A 26 -4.44 5.79 3.93
N ILE A 27 -3.78 4.65 3.72
CA ILE A 27 -4.21 3.38 4.33
C ILE A 27 -4.20 3.49 5.85
N ARG A 28 -3.17 4.08 6.48
CA ARG A 28 -3.15 4.28 7.95
C ARG A 28 -4.28 5.17 8.47
N GLN A 29 -4.68 6.21 7.74
CA GLN A 29 -5.73 7.14 8.17
C GLN A 29 -7.14 6.60 7.92
N PHE A 30 -7.35 5.90 6.81
CA PHE A 30 -8.68 5.52 6.35
C PHE A 30 -9.01 4.04 6.60
N TRP A 31 -8.00 3.18 6.75
CA TRP A 31 -8.22 1.74 6.92
C TRP A 31 -7.92 1.29 8.35
N ASP A 32 -8.73 0.35 8.82
CA ASP A 32 -8.49 -0.33 10.08
C ASP A 32 -7.25 -1.25 10.04
N PRO A 33 -6.60 -1.49 11.19
CA PRO A 33 -5.42 -2.34 11.29
C PRO A 33 -5.63 -3.77 10.77
N ARG A 34 -6.88 -4.29 10.83
CA ARG A 34 -7.24 -5.59 10.25
C ARG A 34 -7.20 -5.60 8.74
N MET A 35 -7.64 -4.52 8.09
CA MET A 35 -7.65 -4.38 6.64
C MET A 35 -6.20 -4.19 6.13
N CYS A 36 -5.40 -3.44 6.89
CA CYS A 36 -3.96 -3.30 6.69
C CYS A 36 -3.23 -4.67 6.77
N SER A 37 -3.61 -5.52 7.72
CA SER A 37 -3.05 -6.88 7.85
C SER A 37 -3.44 -7.79 6.68
N GLN A 38 -4.69 -7.72 6.20
CA GLN A 38 -5.10 -8.46 5.01
C GLN A 38 -4.31 -8.03 3.76
N LEU A 39 -4.08 -6.72 3.59
CA LEU A 39 -3.26 -6.21 2.50
C LEU A 39 -1.83 -6.76 2.55
N LYS A 40 -1.24 -6.80 3.76
CA LYS A 40 0.09 -7.39 3.98
C LYS A 40 0.13 -8.85 3.57
N THR A 41 -0.78 -9.67 4.10
CA THR A 41 -0.87 -11.10 3.75
C THR A 41 -1.03 -11.29 2.25
N GLN A 42 -1.87 -10.49 1.59
CA GLN A 42 -2.07 -10.63 0.15
C GLN A 42 -0.83 -10.22 -0.66
N VAL A 43 -0.08 -9.19 -0.24
CA VAL A 43 1.20 -8.83 -0.88
C VAL A 43 2.27 -9.90 -0.62
N GLU A 44 2.24 -10.56 0.53
CA GLU A 44 3.13 -11.68 0.84
C GLU A 44 2.79 -12.95 0.03
N GLU A 45 1.51 -13.22 -0.20
CA GLU A 45 1.05 -14.40 -0.97
C GLU A 45 1.05 -14.18 -2.49
N ASP A 46 0.68 -12.98 -2.95
CA ASP A 46 0.36 -12.66 -4.35
C ASP A 46 1.16 -11.45 -4.87
N GLY A 47 2.34 -11.19 -4.28
CA GLY A 47 3.17 -10.03 -4.55
C GLY A 47 3.64 -9.85 -6.00
N ALA A 48 3.37 -10.81 -6.89
CA ALA A 48 3.65 -10.69 -8.32
C ALA A 48 2.53 -10.01 -9.13
N ASP A 49 1.27 -10.06 -8.66
CA ASP A 49 0.11 -9.42 -9.33
C ASP A 49 -0.19 -8.03 -8.77
N CYS A 50 0.37 -7.69 -7.60
CA CYS A 50 0.16 -6.38 -6.97
C CYS A 50 0.97 -5.27 -7.66
N ASP A 51 0.36 -4.09 -7.76
CA ASP A 51 1.04 -2.89 -8.26
C ASP A 51 2.31 -2.58 -7.42
N PRO A 52 3.44 -2.21 -8.07
CA PRO A 52 4.70 -1.96 -7.37
C PRO A 52 4.60 -0.83 -6.32
N ASN A 53 3.68 0.13 -6.48
CA ASN A 53 3.47 1.18 -5.48
C ASN A 53 2.76 0.63 -4.23
N VAL A 54 1.87 -0.36 -4.38
CA VAL A 54 1.21 -1.04 -3.25
C VAL A 54 2.22 -1.85 -2.47
N ILE A 55 3.11 -2.59 -3.16
CA ILE A 55 4.18 -3.36 -2.52
C ILE A 55 5.09 -2.42 -1.72
N ALA A 56 5.51 -1.30 -2.32
CA ALA A 56 6.33 -0.30 -1.64
C ALA A 56 5.59 0.34 -0.44
N ALA A 57 4.30 0.64 -0.57
CA ALA A 57 3.50 1.16 0.53
C ALA A 57 3.38 0.16 1.69
N VAL A 58 3.19 -1.13 1.39
CA VAL A 58 3.15 -2.20 2.39
C VAL A 58 4.49 -2.32 3.14
N GLN A 59 5.62 -2.18 2.44
CA GLN A 59 6.93 -2.14 3.10
C GLN A 59 7.04 -0.93 4.07
N LEU A 60 6.52 0.23 3.70
CA LEU A 60 6.48 1.42 4.58
C LEU A 60 5.52 1.24 5.77
N LEU A 61 4.45 0.47 5.63
CA LEU A 61 3.54 0.10 6.72
C LEU A 61 4.17 -0.91 7.70
N ASN A 62 5.21 -1.63 7.27
CA ASN A 62 5.97 -2.57 8.10
C ASN A 62 7.19 -1.91 8.76
N ALA A 63 7.70 -0.81 8.19
CA ALA A 63 8.71 -0.01 8.86
C ALA A 63 8.07 0.68 10.08
N PRO A 64 8.60 0.49 11.30
CA PRO A 64 8.23 1.35 12.42
C PRO A 64 8.67 2.78 12.06
N GLU A 65 7.78 3.76 12.24
CA GLU A 65 8.15 5.18 12.19
C GLU A 65 9.22 5.38 13.27
N ARG A 66 10.49 5.53 12.84
CA ARG A 66 11.63 5.72 13.72
C ARG A 66 11.75 7.16 14.18
#